data_AF-A0AAD4ES23-F1
#
_entry.id   AF-A0AAD4ES23-F1
#
_cell.length_a   1.000
_cell.length_b   1.000
_cell.length_c   1.000
_cell.angle_alpha   90.00
_cell.angle_beta   90.00
_cell.angle_gamma   90.00
#
_symmetry.space_group_name_H-M   'P 1'
#
loop_
_entity.id
_entity.type
_entity.pdbx_description
1 polymer ?
#
loop_
_entity_poly.entity_id
_entity_poly.type
_entity_poly.pdbx_seq_one_letter_code
_entity_poly.pdbx_strand_id
1 'polypeptide(L)'
;MSDTTRPLNGAEARRLVQSIASDHGHIAQEVLDRMSDADRREVEHALRMKDQLISSTVVTLARNLYTSNARFVLELLQNAEDNDFTQAQEHGETPKVSFSVYPNHVVVECNEDGFTERNLRAICNVGKSSKLEAQGYIGEKGIGFKSVFMAAYRVHIHATPDENARRNQTIRQQFHEIHDTVLLFMRKIQEIKIEFYDQEKDEADEPVMTITHSIDRQGAMASCKKHTSELGREQTQLRHYHITKHTTTDLAKAEGRNYSEVEETTSAYSQSEVVLAFPVTAASVPVLENQWVFAFLPVRQMGFKFLVQADFVTQANRQDIVTTSARNQGLATGVADAFIQGVVELCDHPELRYQWMRYLPEESAYPWDGFWTQVIEEIRGRLTSTPVLCPAIPGPLQLIRDSRRHKASHLDASDDNVRPHFEGQK
;
A
#
# COMPACT_ATOMS: atom_id res chain seq x y z
N MET A 1 36.63 4.16 -3.33
CA MET A 1 35.22 4.01 -3.74
C MET A 1 34.40 4.47 -2.55
N SER A 2 33.61 5.53 -2.67
CA SER A 2 32.74 5.98 -1.58
C SER A 2 31.66 4.93 -1.36
N ASP A 3 31.43 4.56 -0.10
CA ASP A 3 30.31 3.73 0.27
C ASP A 3 29.02 4.54 0.07
N THR A 4 28.31 4.25 -1.01
CA THR A 4 27.07 4.96 -1.40
C THR A 4 25.84 4.48 -0.63
N THR A 5 26.00 3.49 0.25
CA THR A 5 24.90 2.85 1.00
C THR A 5 24.73 3.37 2.41
N ARG A 6 25.71 4.12 2.93
CA ARG A 6 25.64 4.76 4.24
C ARG A 6 24.76 6.04 4.21
N PRO A 7 23.96 6.30 5.26
CA PRO A 7 23.26 7.58 5.43
C PRO A 7 24.23 8.78 5.48
N LEU A 8 23.87 9.84 4.76
CA LEU A 8 24.69 11.06 4.67
C LEU A 8 24.41 12.00 5.84
N ASN A 9 25.45 12.61 6.40
CA ASN A 9 25.26 13.71 7.33
C ASN A 9 24.86 15.01 6.61
N GLY A 10 24.33 15.99 7.34
CA GLY A 10 23.82 17.22 6.73
C GLY A 10 24.85 18.01 5.88
N ALA A 11 26.15 17.94 6.21
CA ALA A 11 27.20 18.61 5.44
C ALA A 11 27.56 17.84 4.16
N GLU A 12 27.51 16.50 4.20
CA GLU A 12 27.67 15.63 3.03
C GLU A 12 26.49 15.77 2.08
N ALA A 13 25.26 15.73 2.61
CA ALA A 13 24.04 15.94 1.83
C ALA A 13 24.05 17.31 1.13
N ARG A 14 24.41 18.40 1.82
CA ARG A 14 24.52 19.73 1.21
C ARG A 14 25.52 19.78 0.05
N ARG A 15 26.70 19.19 0.22
CA ARG A 15 27.72 19.12 -0.84
C ARG A 15 27.25 18.31 -2.04
N LEU A 16 26.58 17.17 -1.79
CA LEU A 16 26.03 16.34 -2.85
C LEU A 16 24.92 17.07 -3.61
N VAL A 17 24.01 17.76 -2.91
CA VAL A 17 22.95 18.56 -3.54
C VAL A 17 23.54 19.68 -4.41
N GLN A 18 24.60 20.36 -3.95
CA GLN A 18 25.30 21.36 -4.77
C GLN A 18 25.92 20.76 -6.02
N SER A 19 26.55 19.58 -5.90
CA SER A 19 27.09 18.84 -7.05
C SER A 19 25.99 18.47 -8.04
N ILE A 20 24.88 17.90 -7.56
CA ILE A 20 23.74 17.52 -8.40
C ILE A 20 23.13 18.75 -9.08
N ALA A 21 22.99 19.86 -8.36
CA ALA A 21 22.48 21.11 -8.93
C ALA A 21 23.35 21.59 -10.09
N SER A 22 24.68 21.55 -9.93
CA SER A 22 25.63 21.87 -11.01
C SER A 22 25.43 20.98 -12.23
N ASP A 23 25.24 19.66 -12.04
CA ASP A 23 24.99 18.71 -13.13
C ASP A 23 23.67 18.99 -13.88
N HIS A 24 22.71 19.62 -13.20
CA HIS A 24 21.41 20.02 -13.78
C HIS A 24 21.41 21.44 -14.36
N GLY A 25 22.58 22.08 -14.45
CA GLY A 25 22.74 23.40 -15.05
C GLY A 25 22.40 24.56 -14.12
N HIS A 26 22.47 24.36 -12.80
CA HIS A 26 22.43 25.46 -11.84
C HIS A 26 23.71 26.30 -11.93
N ILE A 27 23.55 27.62 -11.92
CA ILE A 27 24.66 28.57 -11.88
C ILE A 27 24.72 29.13 -10.47
N ALA A 28 25.86 28.94 -9.80
CA ALA A 28 26.08 29.43 -8.45
C ALA A 28 26.06 30.97 -8.40
N GLN A 29 25.60 31.54 -7.29
CA GLN A 29 25.44 33.00 -7.15
C GLN A 29 26.76 33.74 -7.38
N GLU A 30 27.88 33.18 -6.94
CA GLU A 30 29.21 33.77 -7.11
C GLU A 30 29.65 33.83 -8.58
N VAL A 31 29.07 32.99 -9.44
CA VAL A 31 29.30 33.04 -10.90
C VAL A 31 28.43 34.14 -11.51
N LEU A 32 27.17 34.28 -11.07
CA LEU A 32 26.27 35.35 -11.51
C LEU A 32 26.79 36.73 -11.08
N ASP A 33 27.34 36.84 -9.88
CA ASP A 33 27.87 38.11 -9.34
C ASP A 33 29.15 38.57 -10.06
N ARG A 34 29.84 37.67 -10.79
CA ARG A 34 30.98 38.00 -11.64
C ARG A 34 30.59 38.45 -13.04
N MET A 35 29.33 38.27 -13.43
CA MET A 35 28.83 38.69 -14.74
C MET A 35 28.58 40.21 -14.77
N SER A 36 28.66 40.81 -15.96
CA SER A 36 28.16 42.17 -16.13
C SER A 36 26.64 42.18 -15.93
N ASP A 37 26.07 43.32 -15.52
CA ASP A 37 24.62 43.44 -15.35
C ASP A 37 23.81 43.10 -16.62
N ALA A 38 24.39 43.33 -17.80
CA ALA A 38 23.76 42.99 -19.07
C ALA A 38 23.76 41.48 -19.30
N ASP A 39 24.90 40.83 -19.13
CA ASP A 39 25.04 39.37 -19.31
C ASP A 39 24.24 38.61 -18.25
N ARG A 40 24.24 39.08 -17.00
CA ARG A 40 23.46 38.48 -15.91
C ARG A 40 21.96 38.47 -16.25
N ARG A 41 21.43 39.60 -16.72
CA ARG A 41 20.01 39.71 -17.12
C ARG A 41 19.67 38.77 -18.28
N GLU A 42 20.54 38.64 -19.27
CA GLU A 42 20.33 37.74 -20.40
C GLU A 42 20.33 36.27 -19.96
N VAL A 43 21.28 35.87 -19.12
CA VAL A 43 21.37 34.52 -18.54
C VAL A 43 20.16 34.21 -17.66
N GLU A 44 19.77 35.12 -16.76
CA GLU A 44 18.59 34.95 -15.90
C GLU A 44 17.30 34.82 -16.72
N HIS A 45 17.16 35.62 -17.78
CA HIS A 45 16.02 35.52 -18.69
C HIS A 45 15.99 34.17 -19.42
N ALA A 46 17.12 33.71 -19.96
CA ALA A 46 17.22 32.42 -20.64
C ALA A 46 16.92 31.24 -19.70
N LEU A 47 17.46 31.27 -18.48
CA LEU A 47 17.17 30.28 -17.43
C LEU A 47 15.69 30.27 -17.07
N ARG A 48 15.10 31.45 -16.83
CA ARG A 48 13.67 31.58 -16.51
C ARG A 48 12.77 31.04 -17.62
N MET A 49 13.10 31.31 -18.88
CA MET A 49 12.35 30.78 -20.03
C MET A 49 12.48 29.25 -20.13
N LYS A 50 13.68 28.71 -19.90
CA LYS A 50 13.90 27.25 -19.85
C LYS A 50 13.08 26.60 -18.74
N ASP A 51 13.10 27.20 -17.55
CA ASP A 51 12.36 26.71 -16.38
C ASP A 51 10.85 26.76 -16.60
N GLN A 52 10.32 27.81 -17.23
CA GLN A 52 8.91 27.90 -17.60
C GLN A 52 8.48 26.80 -18.58
N LEU A 53 9.30 26.51 -19.60
CA LEU A 53 9.03 25.45 -20.57
C LEU A 53 9.05 24.06 -19.92
N ILE A 54 10.09 23.77 -19.12
CA ILE A 54 10.20 22.50 -18.39
C ILE A 54 9.05 22.34 -17.40
N SER A 55 8.75 23.38 -16.62
CA SER A 55 7.66 23.38 -15.63
C SER A 55 6.31 23.12 -16.29
N SER A 56 6.00 23.81 -17.40
CA SER A 56 4.74 23.58 -18.13
C SER A 56 4.59 22.15 -18.64
N THR A 57 5.69 21.53 -19.08
CA THR A 57 5.73 20.16 -19.57
C THR A 57 5.55 19.15 -18.43
N VAL A 58 6.25 19.35 -17.31
CA VAL A 58 6.13 18.52 -16.10
C VAL A 58 4.72 18.62 -15.52
N VAL A 59 4.15 19.83 -15.44
CA VAL A 59 2.78 20.05 -14.94
C VAL A 59 1.75 19.41 -15.87
N THR A 60 1.93 19.50 -17.18
CA THR A 60 1.03 18.85 -18.15
C THR A 60 1.12 17.33 -18.05
N LEU A 61 2.33 16.78 -17.94
CA LEU A 61 2.56 15.36 -17.75
C LEU A 61 1.96 14.87 -16.43
N ALA A 62 2.13 15.61 -15.34
CA ALA A 62 1.53 15.30 -14.05
C ALA A 62 0.00 15.31 -14.13
N ARG A 63 -0.63 16.38 -14.66
CA ARG A 63 -2.10 16.42 -14.82
C ARG A 63 -2.65 15.28 -15.67
N ASN A 64 -1.93 14.88 -16.72
CA ASN A 64 -2.36 13.79 -17.60
C ASN A 64 -2.15 12.39 -17.00
N LEU A 65 -1.20 12.23 -16.07
CA LEU A 65 -0.95 10.98 -15.36
C LEU A 65 -1.80 10.83 -14.08
N TYR A 66 -2.26 11.95 -13.51
CA TYR A 66 -2.94 11.99 -12.22
C TYR A 66 -4.32 12.63 -12.37
N THR A 67 -5.31 11.80 -12.67
CA THR A 67 -6.70 12.22 -12.79
C THR A 67 -7.47 12.20 -11.46
N SER A 68 -6.87 11.69 -10.37
CA SER A 68 -7.48 11.77 -9.03
C SER A 68 -6.50 12.37 -8.02
N ASN A 69 -7.00 13.31 -7.22
CA ASN A 69 -6.20 14.06 -6.26
C ASN A 69 -5.73 13.17 -5.09
N ALA A 70 -6.45 12.09 -4.75
CA ALA A 70 -6.22 11.17 -3.61
C ALA A 70 -4.92 10.33 -3.63
N ARG A 71 -4.00 10.62 -4.54
CA ARG A 71 -2.83 9.77 -4.80
C ARG A 71 -1.53 10.26 -4.19
N PHE A 72 -1.41 11.55 -3.88
CA PHE A 72 -0.13 12.09 -3.42
C PHE A 72 0.22 11.57 -2.01
N VAL A 73 -0.75 11.50 -1.08
CA VAL A 73 -0.54 10.98 0.29
C VAL A 73 -0.02 9.55 0.26
N LEU A 74 -0.62 8.75 -0.62
CA LEU A 74 -0.29 7.34 -0.78
C LEU A 74 1.10 7.15 -1.41
N GLU A 75 1.51 8.03 -2.32
CA GLU A 75 2.88 8.03 -2.86
C GLU A 75 3.91 8.49 -1.81
N LEU A 76 3.56 9.40 -0.92
CA LEU A 76 4.40 9.76 0.22
C LEU A 76 4.56 8.58 1.19
N LEU A 77 3.48 7.86 1.48
CA LEU A 77 3.52 6.61 2.26
C LEU A 77 4.41 5.55 1.59
N GLN A 78 4.32 5.36 0.27
CA GLN A 78 5.20 4.48 -0.48
C GLN A 78 6.67 4.87 -0.33
N ASN A 79 6.97 6.16 -0.43
CA ASN A 79 8.35 6.62 -0.29
C ASN A 79 8.88 6.39 1.13
N ALA A 80 8.06 6.58 2.16
CA ALA A 80 8.44 6.26 3.53
C ALA A 80 8.62 4.75 3.74
N GLU A 81 7.77 3.92 3.14
CA GLU A 81 7.80 2.45 3.24
C GLU A 81 9.06 1.85 2.61
N ASP A 82 9.63 2.52 1.60
CA ASP A 82 10.85 2.07 0.94
C ASP A 82 12.14 2.40 1.72
N ASN A 83 12.04 3.22 2.77
CA ASN A 83 13.17 3.52 3.63
C ASN A 83 13.52 2.38 4.59
N ASP A 84 14.69 2.45 5.20
CA ASP A 84 15.12 1.52 6.26
C ASP A 84 14.88 2.12 7.64
N PHE A 85 14.54 1.28 8.62
CA PHE A 85 14.15 1.67 9.98
C PHE A 85 14.96 0.92 11.04
N THR A 86 16.21 0.55 10.71
CA THR A 86 17.04 -0.28 11.58
C THR A 86 17.34 0.42 12.89
N GLN A 87 17.63 1.73 12.87
CA GLN A 87 17.90 2.53 14.07
C GLN A 87 16.67 2.65 14.98
N ALA A 88 15.48 2.85 14.39
CA ALA A 88 14.24 2.86 15.16
C ALA A 88 14.03 1.52 15.87
N GLN A 89 14.21 0.41 15.15
CA GLN A 89 14.05 -0.94 15.70
C GLN A 89 15.08 -1.24 16.81
N GLU A 90 16.35 -0.86 16.63
CA GLU A 90 17.41 -1.03 17.63
C GLU A 90 17.12 -0.26 18.94
N HIS A 91 16.47 0.89 18.85
CA HIS A 91 16.03 1.67 20.02
C HIS A 91 14.68 1.23 20.59
N GLY A 92 14.07 0.17 20.06
CA GLY A 92 12.75 -0.30 20.47
C GLY A 92 11.60 0.63 20.07
N GLU A 93 11.83 1.50 19.08
CA GLU A 93 10.82 2.38 18.51
C GLU A 93 10.06 1.68 17.39
N THR A 94 8.79 2.04 17.24
CA THR A 94 7.93 1.58 16.14
C THR A 94 8.26 2.36 14.86
N PRO A 95 8.51 1.68 13.72
CA PRO A 95 8.61 2.34 12.42
C PRO A 95 7.34 3.12 12.10
N LYS A 96 7.46 4.44 11.97
CA LYS A 96 6.33 5.35 11.86
C LYS A 96 6.57 6.46 10.84
N VAL A 97 5.45 6.90 10.26
CA VAL A 97 5.38 8.11 9.44
C VAL A 97 4.32 9.04 10.02
N SER A 98 4.67 10.32 10.13
CA SER A 98 3.82 11.37 10.68
C SER A 98 3.52 12.43 9.61
N PHE A 99 2.28 12.86 9.54
CA PHE A 99 1.83 13.95 8.69
C PHE A 99 1.26 15.07 9.55
N SER A 100 1.89 16.24 9.57
CA SER A 100 1.33 17.43 10.18
C SER A 100 0.73 18.31 9.09
N VAL A 101 -0.59 18.41 9.06
CA VAL A 101 -1.39 19.05 8.01
C VAL A 101 -1.85 20.43 8.48
N TYR A 102 -1.14 21.45 8.02
CA TYR A 102 -1.43 22.86 8.32
C TYR A 102 -2.33 23.48 7.23
N PRO A 103 -2.87 24.69 7.47
CA PRO A 103 -3.63 25.39 6.46
C PRO A 103 -2.85 25.62 5.17
N ASN A 104 -1.54 25.85 5.23
CA ASN A 104 -0.73 26.27 4.07
C ASN A 104 0.36 25.28 3.64
N HIS A 105 0.62 24.24 4.43
CA HIS A 105 1.67 23.27 4.13
C HIS A 105 1.39 21.92 4.82
N VAL A 106 2.10 20.89 4.39
CA VAL A 106 2.10 19.58 5.03
C VAL A 106 3.54 19.25 5.38
N VAL A 107 3.80 18.90 6.63
CA VAL A 107 5.08 18.36 7.08
C VAL A 107 4.96 16.84 7.10
N VAL A 108 5.94 16.15 6.52
CA VAL A 108 6.03 14.68 6.53
C VAL A 108 7.30 14.33 7.28
N GLU A 109 7.17 13.54 8.34
CA GLU A 109 8.28 13.07 9.15
C GLU A 109 8.27 11.55 9.19
N CYS A 110 9.45 10.94 9.20
CA CYS A 110 9.63 9.50 9.22
C CYS A 110 10.84 9.20 10.10
N ASN A 111 10.74 8.24 11.03
CA ASN A 111 11.87 7.83 11.89
C ASN A 111 12.78 6.81 11.21
N GLU A 112 13.05 7.02 9.92
CA GLU A 112 13.94 6.19 9.10
C GLU A 112 15.43 6.44 9.40
N ASP A 113 16.29 5.60 8.82
CA ASP A 113 17.74 5.64 8.99
C ASP A 113 18.42 6.84 8.30
N GLY A 114 17.71 7.49 7.36
CA GLY A 114 18.11 8.71 6.68
C GLY A 114 18.62 8.48 5.26
N PHE A 115 18.69 9.56 4.48
CA PHE A 115 19.02 9.47 3.06
C PHE A 115 20.47 9.07 2.77
N THR A 116 20.63 8.09 1.87
CA THR A 116 21.90 7.77 1.20
C THR A 116 22.14 8.66 -0.02
N GLU A 117 23.36 8.62 -0.58
CA GLU A 117 23.68 9.28 -1.86
C GLU A 117 22.76 8.81 -3.00
N ARG A 118 22.45 7.51 -3.04
CA ARG A 118 21.52 6.93 -4.03
C ARG A 118 20.13 7.53 -3.89
N ASN A 119 19.63 7.72 -2.66
CA ASN A 119 18.32 8.33 -2.43
C ASN A 119 18.28 9.79 -2.91
N LEU A 120 19.27 10.61 -2.54
CA LEU A 120 19.32 12.02 -2.93
C LEU A 120 19.42 12.20 -4.45
N ARG A 121 20.25 11.40 -5.13
CA ARG A 121 20.35 11.44 -6.60
C ARG A 121 19.06 11.04 -7.30
N ALA A 122 18.29 10.09 -6.75
CA ALA A 122 17.02 9.68 -7.32
C ALA A 122 15.92 10.73 -7.15
N ILE A 123 15.88 11.44 -6.02
CA ILE A 123 14.93 12.54 -5.78
C ILE A 123 15.15 13.68 -6.79
N CYS A 124 16.40 13.99 -7.11
CA CYS A 124 16.75 15.13 -7.96
C CYS A 124 16.58 14.87 -9.48
N ASN A 125 16.56 13.62 -9.94
CA ASN A 125 16.41 13.31 -11.38
C ASN A 125 14.93 13.26 -11.81
N VAL A 126 14.60 13.68 -13.05
CA VAL A 126 13.28 13.44 -13.67
C VAL A 126 13.34 12.11 -14.43
N GLY A 127 12.43 11.17 -14.19
CA GLY A 127 12.34 9.95 -14.99
C GLY A 127 13.34 8.84 -14.63
N LYS A 128 14.17 9.01 -13.60
CA LYS A 128 15.12 8.00 -13.10
C LYS A 128 14.88 7.75 -11.62
N SER A 129 14.36 6.58 -11.28
CA SER A 129 14.13 6.14 -9.90
C SER A 129 15.30 5.31 -9.39
N SER A 130 15.62 5.41 -8.09
CA SER A 130 16.55 4.49 -7.42
C SER A 130 15.95 3.10 -7.21
N LYS A 131 14.66 2.89 -7.45
CA LYS A 131 13.93 1.65 -7.12
C LYS A 131 14.09 0.56 -8.18
N LEU A 132 15.32 0.29 -8.62
CA LEU A 132 15.62 -0.78 -9.58
C LEU A 132 15.48 -2.21 -8.99
N GLU A 133 15.21 -2.34 -7.68
CA GLU A 133 15.40 -3.61 -6.96
C GLU A 133 14.21 -4.05 -6.08
N ALA A 134 13.08 -3.34 -6.05
CA ALA A 134 11.90 -3.72 -5.24
C ALA A 134 10.72 -4.17 -6.10
N GLN A 135 10.50 -5.49 -6.20
CA GLN A 135 9.30 -6.09 -6.79
C GLN A 135 8.02 -5.53 -6.15
N GLY A 136 7.01 -5.21 -6.97
CA GLY A 136 5.65 -4.86 -6.53
C GLY A 136 5.37 -3.38 -6.24
N TYR A 137 6.38 -2.49 -6.27
CA TYR A 137 6.19 -1.07 -5.94
C TYR A 137 5.99 -0.21 -7.20
N ILE A 138 4.81 0.39 -7.31
CA ILE A 138 4.48 1.27 -8.44
C ILE A 138 5.07 2.67 -8.20
N GLY A 139 6.39 2.80 -8.39
CA GLY A 139 7.13 4.07 -8.23
C GLY A 139 8.22 4.32 -9.29
N GLU A 140 8.26 3.51 -10.34
CA GLU A 140 9.42 3.41 -11.26
C GLU A 140 9.55 4.58 -12.25
N LYS A 141 8.45 5.28 -12.56
CA LYS A 141 8.49 6.37 -13.56
C LYS A 141 9.34 7.57 -13.11
N GLY A 142 9.78 7.66 -11.84
CA GLY A 142 10.52 8.81 -11.33
C GLY A 142 9.68 10.11 -11.30
N ILE A 143 8.35 9.96 -11.29
CA ILE A 143 7.35 11.04 -11.27
C ILE A 143 6.59 11.08 -9.94
N GLY A 144 6.58 9.99 -9.16
CA GLY A 144 5.81 9.87 -7.90
C GLY A 144 6.14 10.98 -6.89
N PHE A 145 7.41 11.19 -6.54
CA PHE A 145 7.79 12.33 -5.70
C PHE A 145 7.43 13.69 -6.33
N LYS A 146 7.39 13.79 -7.66
CA LYS A 146 7.05 15.03 -8.39
C LYS A 146 5.54 15.28 -8.46
N SER A 147 4.71 14.30 -8.10
CA SER A 147 3.26 14.47 -7.93
C SER A 147 2.94 15.42 -6.77
N VAL A 148 3.86 15.57 -5.80
CA VAL A 148 3.75 16.56 -4.72
C VAL A 148 3.56 17.97 -5.29
N PHE A 149 4.11 18.29 -6.48
CA PHE A 149 3.88 19.57 -7.18
C PHE A 149 2.45 19.76 -7.74
N MET A 150 1.61 18.72 -7.73
CA MET A 150 0.17 18.85 -8.03
C MET A 150 -0.62 19.41 -6.86
N ALA A 151 -0.13 19.20 -5.63
CA ALA A 151 -0.70 19.70 -4.39
C ALA A 151 0.02 20.97 -3.90
N ALA A 152 1.31 21.12 -4.18
CA ALA A 152 2.15 22.22 -3.73
C ALA A 152 2.75 23.03 -4.90
N TYR A 153 2.74 24.36 -4.80
CA TYR A 153 3.48 25.24 -5.74
C TYR A 153 5.00 25.15 -5.53
N ARG A 154 5.44 24.77 -4.32
CA ARG A 154 6.84 24.63 -3.91
C ARG A 154 6.94 23.46 -2.92
N VAL A 155 7.83 22.50 -3.17
CA VAL A 155 8.17 21.44 -2.21
C VAL A 155 9.39 21.90 -1.44
N HIS A 156 9.22 22.19 -0.16
CA HIS A 156 10.30 22.61 0.72
C HIS A 156 10.73 21.44 1.59
N ILE A 157 12.01 21.10 1.48
CA ILE A 157 12.73 20.41 2.55
C ILE A 157 13.23 21.54 3.47
N HIS A 158 12.31 22.12 4.26
CA HIS A 158 12.35 23.37 5.09
C HIS A 158 12.67 24.71 4.33
N ALA A 159 12.13 25.93 4.59
CA ALA A 159 11.04 26.49 5.41
C ALA A 159 10.47 27.80 4.77
N THR A 160 9.15 28.02 4.90
CA THR A 160 8.28 29.22 4.71
C THR A 160 7.85 29.74 3.32
N PRO A 161 6.59 30.27 3.23
CA PRO A 161 5.68 30.00 2.09
C PRO A 161 5.06 31.26 1.43
N ASP A 162 4.31 31.08 0.33
CA ASP A 162 2.97 31.70 0.19
C ASP A 162 2.05 31.10 -0.90
N GLU A 163 0.74 31.24 -0.65
CA GLU A 163 -0.51 31.04 -1.44
C GLU A 163 -0.99 29.60 -1.83
N ASN A 164 -2.18 29.11 -1.34
CA ASN A 164 -3.10 28.13 -2.01
C ASN A 164 -4.39 27.63 -1.26
N ALA A 165 -5.33 28.48 -0.81
CA ALA A 165 -6.49 28.04 0.02
C ALA A 165 -7.43 26.94 -0.55
N ARG A 166 -7.65 26.84 -1.88
CA ARG A 166 -8.64 25.89 -2.47
C ARG A 166 -8.12 24.46 -2.64
N ARG A 167 -6.80 24.30 -2.80
CA ARG A 167 -6.12 22.98 -2.86
C ARG A 167 -6.11 22.29 -1.49
N ASN A 168 -6.01 23.08 -0.42
CA ASN A 168 -5.76 22.58 0.94
C ASN A 168 -6.95 21.78 1.49
N GLN A 169 -8.19 22.13 1.13
CA GLN A 169 -9.36 21.34 1.51
C GLN A 169 -9.39 19.96 0.86
N THR A 170 -8.99 19.86 -0.42
CA THR A 170 -8.91 18.57 -1.12
C THR A 170 -7.79 17.70 -0.56
N ILE A 171 -6.69 18.31 -0.10
CA ILE A 171 -5.57 17.60 0.53
C ILE A 171 -5.97 17.06 1.91
N ARG A 172 -6.62 17.87 2.75
CA ARG A 172 -7.12 17.44 4.07
C ARG A 172 -8.06 16.23 3.96
N GLN A 173 -8.98 16.25 3.01
CA GLN A 173 -9.90 15.14 2.77
C GLN A 173 -9.18 13.82 2.49
N GLN A 174 -8.03 13.86 1.81
CA GLN A 174 -7.27 12.64 1.48
C GLN A 174 -6.63 12.00 2.70
N PHE A 175 -6.15 12.83 3.64
CA PHE A 175 -5.64 12.34 4.90
C PHE A 175 -6.74 11.70 5.75
N HIS A 176 -7.97 12.21 5.68
CA HIS A 176 -9.13 11.54 6.31
C HIS A 176 -9.49 10.19 5.65
N GLU A 177 -9.25 10.07 4.34
CA GLU A 177 -9.59 8.90 3.53
C GLU A 177 -8.52 7.78 3.55
N ILE A 178 -7.40 7.95 4.26
CA ILE A 178 -6.42 6.86 4.41
C ILE A 178 -7.12 5.66 5.05
N HIS A 179 -7.15 4.56 4.30
CA HIS A 179 -7.78 3.34 4.74
C HIS A 179 -6.93 2.68 5.83
N ASP A 180 -7.55 2.34 6.97
CA ASP A 180 -6.87 1.73 8.13
C ASP A 180 -6.18 0.40 7.79
N THR A 181 -6.70 -0.33 6.82
CA THR A 181 -6.12 -1.60 6.35
C THR A 181 -4.92 -1.45 5.43
N VAL A 182 -4.50 -0.23 5.06
CA VAL A 182 -3.30 -0.04 4.23
C VAL A 182 -2.06 -0.63 4.92
N LEU A 183 -2.03 -0.55 6.25
CA LEU A 183 -0.97 -1.12 7.08
C LEU A 183 -0.91 -2.65 6.99
N LEU A 184 -1.99 -3.37 6.68
CA LEU A 184 -1.94 -4.84 6.52
C LEU A 184 -0.91 -5.27 5.46
N PHE A 185 -0.73 -4.44 4.45
CA PHE A 185 0.10 -4.73 3.27
C PHE A 185 1.43 -3.99 3.27
N MET A 186 1.66 -3.11 4.24
CA MET A 186 2.97 -2.52 4.48
C MET A 186 3.88 -3.56 5.16
N ARG A 187 5.16 -3.58 4.79
CA ARG A 187 6.18 -4.50 5.30
C ARG A 187 6.95 -3.86 6.46
N LYS A 188 7.27 -2.58 6.36
CA LYS A 188 8.13 -1.88 7.32
C LYS A 188 7.34 -0.95 8.24
N ILE A 189 6.50 -0.07 7.68
CA ILE A 189 5.72 0.89 8.46
C ILE A 189 4.66 0.16 9.31
N GLN A 190 4.58 0.55 10.58
CA GLN A 190 3.66 -0.01 11.56
C GLN A 190 2.72 1.04 12.15
N GLU A 191 3.05 2.32 12.04
CA GLU A 191 2.20 3.42 12.49
C GLU A 191 2.17 4.57 11.46
N ILE A 192 0.97 5.09 11.21
CA ILE A 192 0.73 6.32 10.44
C ILE A 192 0.02 7.29 11.37
N LYS A 193 0.67 8.40 11.70
CA LYS A 193 0.10 9.48 12.51
C LYS A 193 -0.24 10.67 11.63
N ILE A 194 -1.41 11.25 11.81
CA ILE A 194 -1.88 12.42 11.07
C ILE A 194 -2.39 13.44 12.08
N GLU A 195 -1.82 14.63 12.06
CA GLU A 195 -2.20 15.74 12.93
C GLU A 195 -2.70 16.90 12.07
N PHE A 196 -3.90 17.39 12.36
CA PHE A 196 -4.50 18.52 11.65
C PHE A 196 -4.38 19.77 12.51
N TYR A 197 -3.96 20.86 11.88
CA TYR A 197 -3.83 22.17 12.51
C TYR A 197 -4.67 23.20 11.75
N ASP A 198 -5.25 24.15 12.47
CA ASP A 198 -6.05 25.25 11.91
C ASP A 198 -5.27 26.56 11.80
N GLN A 199 -4.10 26.65 12.44
CA GLN A 199 -3.16 27.78 12.34
C GLN A 199 -1.75 27.27 12.05
N GLU A 200 -0.84 28.16 11.66
CA GLU A 200 0.58 27.81 11.49
C GLU A 200 1.25 27.61 12.86
N LYS A 201 2.22 26.71 12.93
CA LYS A 201 2.83 26.26 14.19
C LYS A 201 3.49 27.41 14.97
N ASP A 202 2.85 27.89 16.03
CA ASP A 202 3.54 28.50 17.19
C ASP A 202 3.93 27.39 18.19
N GLU A 203 4.94 27.63 19.03
CA GLU A 203 5.55 26.62 19.93
C GLU A 203 4.58 25.93 20.93
N ALA A 204 3.30 26.32 20.95
CA ALA A 204 2.27 25.82 21.86
C ALA A 204 0.97 25.33 21.17
N ASP A 205 0.91 25.25 19.83
CA ASP A 205 -0.32 24.85 19.15
C ASP A 205 -0.53 23.32 19.17
N GLU A 206 -1.61 22.90 19.83
CA GLU A 206 -2.11 21.53 19.84
C GLU A 206 -2.90 21.23 18.55
N PRO A 207 -2.83 20.01 17.99
CA PRO A 207 -3.61 19.64 16.83
C PRO A 207 -5.11 19.67 17.16
N VAL A 208 -5.92 20.21 16.24
CA VAL A 208 -7.39 20.19 16.37
C VAL A 208 -7.96 18.78 16.23
N MET A 209 -7.25 17.94 15.49
CA MET A 209 -7.57 16.53 15.32
C MET A 209 -6.30 15.70 15.09
N THR A 210 -6.23 14.54 15.73
CA THR A 210 -5.18 13.55 15.50
C THR A 210 -5.81 12.22 15.10
N ILE A 211 -5.36 11.63 14.00
CA ILE A 211 -5.69 10.29 13.57
C ILE A 211 -4.42 9.44 13.62
N THR A 212 -4.44 8.36 14.40
CA THR A 212 -3.35 7.38 14.45
C THR A 212 -3.86 6.05 13.96
N HIS A 213 -3.26 5.55 12.88
CA HIS A 213 -3.41 4.18 12.42
C HIS A 213 -2.21 3.37 12.91
N SER A 214 -2.44 2.24 13.55
CA SER A 214 -1.37 1.32 13.93
C SER A 214 -1.76 -0.13 13.67
N ILE A 215 -0.75 -0.99 13.51
CA ILE A 215 -0.95 -2.41 13.29
C ILE A 215 -0.09 -3.22 14.26
N ASP A 216 -0.71 -4.22 14.89
CA ASP A 216 -0.02 -5.28 15.63
C ASP A 216 -0.09 -6.58 14.81
N ARG A 217 1.02 -7.31 14.70
CA ARG A 217 1.11 -8.56 13.93
C ARG A 217 1.64 -9.69 14.82
N GLN A 218 0.91 -10.80 14.87
CA GLN A 218 1.20 -11.98 15.67
C GLN A 218 1.04 -13.23 14.79
N GLY A 219 2.14 -13.62 14.12
CA GLY A 219 2.10 -14.71 13.15
C GLY A 219 1.17 -14.38 11.98
N ALA A 220 0.17 -15.25 11.75
CA ALA A 220 -0.87 -15.03 10.73
C ALA A 220 -1.97 -14.06 11.18
N MET A 221 -2.01 -13.65 12.45
CA MET A 221 -3.03 -12.71 12.93
C MET A 221 -2.49 -11.28 12.90
N ALA A 222 -3.36 -10.33 12.56
CA ALA A 222 -3.06 -8.91 12.66
C ALA A 222 -4.26 -8.11 13.19
N SER A 223 -3.96 -7.04 13.91
CA SER A 223 -4.96 -6.11 14.44
C SER A 223 -4.66 -4.70 13.99
N CYS A 224 -5.55 -4.08 13.22
CA CYS A 224 -5.46 -2.69 12.82
C CYS A 224 -6.27 -1.83 13.79
N LYS A 225 -5.62 -0.83 14.38
CA LYS A 225 -6.24 0.15 15.27
C LYS A 225 -6.27 1.51 14.56
N LYS A 226 -7.45 2.13 14.54
CA LYS A 226 -7.62 3.55 14.19
C LYS A 226 -8.04 4.30 15.44
N HIS A 227 -7.17 5.15 15.96
CA HIS A 227 -7.47 6.08 17.03
C HIS A 227 -7.70 7.47 16.44
N THR A 228 -8.72 8.17 16.91
CA THR A 228 -9.06 9.52 16.47
C THR A 228 -9.36 10.36 17.69
N SER A 229 -8.64 11.46 17.85
CA SER A 229 -8.85 12.46 18.89
C SER A 229 -9.23 13.78 18.22
N GLU A 230 -10.37 14.36 18.57
CA GLU A 230 -10.86 15.64 18.03
C GLU A 230 -11.59 16.42 19.12
N LEU A 231 -11.16 17.66 19.38
CA LEU A 231 -11.79 18.55 20.39
C LEU A 231 -12.01 17.87 21.76
N GLY A 232 -11.05 17.05 22.20
CA GLY A 232 -11.11 16.29 23.47
C GLY A 232 -12.01 15.05 23.47
N ARG A 233 -12.59 14.67 22.32
CA ARG A 233 -13.29 13.39 22.13
C ARG A 233 -12.33 12.38 21.54
N GLU A 234 -12.26 11.21 22.15
CA GLU A 234 -11.47 10.09 21.64
C GLU A 234 -12.39 8.98 21.13
N GLN A 235 -12.06 8.48 19.94
CA GLN A 235 -12.68 7.31 19.34
C GLN A 235 -11.59 6.32 18.95
N THR A 236 -11.80 5.04 19.28
CA THR A 236 -10.91 3.96 18.87
C THR A 236 -11.70 2.88 18.15
N GLN A 237 -11.25 2.51 16.96
CA GLN A 237 -11.74 1.37 16.20
C GLN A 237 -10.63 0.32 16.12
N LEU A 238 -10.97 -0.94 16.36
CA LEU A 238 -10.07 -2.08 16.28
C LEU A 238 -10.67 -3.12 15.34
N ARG A 239 -9.89 -3.61 14.38
CA ARG A 239 -10.27 -4.66 13.43
C ARG A 239 -9.21 -5.75 13.41
N HIS A 240 -9.65 -7.01 13.39
CA HIS A 240 -8.76 -8.16 13.39
C HIS A 240 -8.84 -8.90 12.05
N TYR A 241 -7.71 -9.47 11.64
CA TYR A 241 -7.57 -10.17 10.38
C TYR A 241 -6.70 -11.41 10.56
N HIS A 242 -7.05 -12.48 9.85
CA HIS A 242 -6.10 -13.54 9.52
C HIS A 242 -5.47 -13.22 8.15
N ILE A 243 -4.15 -13.16 8.07
CA ILE A 243 -3.38 -12.81 6.88
C ILE A 243 -2.74 -14.06 6.32
N THR A 244 -2.95 -14.29 5.04
CA THR A 244 -2.30 -15.34 4.26
C THR A 244 -1.45 -14.69 3.17
N LYS A 245 -0.23 -15.18 3.00
CA LYS A 245 0.70 -14.71 1.97
C LYS A 245 1.09 -15.87 1.07
N HIS A 246 1.04 -15.63 -0.24
CA HIS A 246 1.36 -16.64 -1.25
C HIS A 246 2.21 -16.01 -2.36
N THR A 247 3.31 -16.66 -2.71
CA THR A 247 4.16 -16.19 -3.82
C THR A 247 3.74 -16.88 -5.11
N THR A 248 3.20 -16.11 -6.04
CA THR A 248 2.89 -16.55 -7.40
C THR A 248 4.12 -16.44 -8.28
N THR A 249 4.37 -17.46 -9.09
CA THR A 249 5.50 -17.54 -10.03
C THR A 249 5.00 -17.53 -11.48
N ASP A 250 5.94 -17.52 -12.43
CA ASP A 250 5.68 -17.61 -13.88
C ASP A 250 4.77 -16.49 -14.42
N LEU A 251 4.78 -15.34 -13.76
CA LEU A 251 3.99 -14.17 -14.16
C LEU A 251 4.55 -13.53 -15.42
N ALA A 252 3.63 -13.12 -16.30
CA ALA A 252 3.97 -12.28 -17.44
C ALA A 252 4.47 -10.90 -16.99
N LYS A 253 5.26 -10.26 -17.86
CA LYS A 253 5.64 -8.85 -17.70
C LYS A 253 4.39 -7.96 -17.65
N ALA A 254 4.39 -6.98 -16.75
CA ALA A 254 3.38 -5.93 -16.66
C ALA A 254 3.47 -5.01 -17.90
N GLU A 255 2.34 -4.78 -18.55
CA GLU A 255 2.29 -3.93 -19.73
C GLU A 255 2.64 -2.48 -19.38
N GLY A 256 3.51 -1.85 -20.19
CA GLY A 256 3.89 -0.44 -20.00
C GLY A 256 4.87 -0.19 -18.85
N ARG A 257 5.45 -1.26 -18.27
CA ARG A 257 6.59 -1.19 -17.34
C ARG A 257 7.89 -1.41 -18.11
N ASN A 258 8.91 -0.61 -17.78
CA ASN A 258 10.27 -0.87 -18.26
C ASN A 258 10.95 -1.80 -17.27
N TYR A 259 11.78 -2.71 -17.76
CA TYR A 259 12.52 -3.62 -16.89
C TYR A 259 14.00 -3.30 -17.00
N SER A 260 14.68 -3.27 -15.86
CA SER A 260 16.13 -3.17 -15.85
C SER A 260 16.77 -4.43 -16.42
N GLU A 261 17.97 -4.32 -16.96
CA GLU A 261 18.73 -5.47 -17.49
C GLU A 261 18.90 -6.57 -16.43
N VAL A 262 19.03 -6.19 -15.16
CA VAL A 262 19.10 -7.10 -14.02
C VAL A 262 17.79 -7.85 -13.83
N GLU A 263 16.64 -7.15 -13.84
CA GLU A 263 15.32 -7.79 -13.72
C GLU A 263 15.00 -8.70 -14.89
N GLU A 264 15.45 -8.36 -16.10
CA GLU A 264 15.29 -9.22 -17.27
C GLU A 264 16.14 -10.48 -17.17
N THR A 265 17.42 -10.34 -16.78
CA THR A 265 18.36 -11.46 -16.66
C THR A 265 17.98 -12.41 -15.53
N THR A 266 17.53 -11.87 -14.40
CA THR A 266 17.10 -12.66 -13.23
C THR A 266 15.66 -13.15 -13.33
N SER A 267 14.90 -12.66 -14.31
CA SER A 267 13.44 -12.85 -14.41
C SER A 267 12.70 -12.47 -13.13
N ALA A 268 13.19 -11.50 -12.36
CA ALA A 268 12.56 -11.07 -11.11
C ALA A 268 11.09 -10.65 -11.30
N TYR A 269 10.72 -10.14 -12.47
CA TYR A 269 9.32 -9.79 -12.76
C TYR A 269 8.34 -10.97 -12.72
N SER A 270 8.80 -12.22 -12.85
CA SER A 270 7.93 -13.40 -12.94
C SER A 270 7.39 -13.85 -11.57
N GLN A 271 7.81 -13.23 -10.48
CA GLN A 271 7.34 -13.54 -9.13
C GLN A 271 6.65 -12.34 -8.49
N SER A 272 5.59 -12.61 -7.72
CA SER A 272 4.88 -11.60 -6.93
C SER A 272 4.20 -12.22 -5.71
N GLU A 273 4.10 -11.46 -4.62
CA GLU A 273 3.36 -11.86 -3.43
C GLU A 273 1.89 -11.43 -3.56
N VAL A 274 0.99 -12.40 -3.40
CA VAL A 274 -0.44 -12.19 -3.20
C VAL A 274 -0.74 -12.31 -1.71
N VAL A 275 -1.38 -11.29 -1.15
CA VAL A 275 -1.76 -11.26 0.26
C VAL A 275 -3.27 -11.21 0.38
N LEU A 276 -3.84 -12.16 1.13
CA LEU A 276 -5.24 -12.17 1.49
C LEU A 276 -5.39 -11.83 2.97
N ALA A 277 -6.39 -11.03 3.32
CA ALA A 277 -6.72 -10.76 4.72
C ALA A 277 -8.20 -11.09 4.98
N PHE A 278 -8.44 -12.02 5.90
CA PHE A 278 -9.76 -12.53 6.29
C PHE A 278 -10.22 -11.79 7.56
N PRO A 279 -11.22 -10.90 7.46
CA PRO A 279 -11.70 -10.11 8.59
C PRO A 279 -12.40 -10.96 9.65
N VAL A 280 -11.94 -10.88 10.89
CA VAL A 280 -12.52 -11.60 12.03
C VAL A 280 -12.84 -10.66 13.18
N THR A 281 -13.77 -11.05 14.03
CA THR A 281 -13.99 -10.38 15.32
C THR A 281 -12.87 -10.74 16.30
N ALA A 282 -12.82 -10.05 17.44
CA ALA A 282 -11.90 -10.39 18.53
C ALA A 282 -12.09 -11.83 19.08
N ALA A 283 -13.26 -12.44 18.85
CA ALA A 283 -13.57 -13.82 19.20
C ALA A 283 -13.35 -14.80 18.02
N SER A 284 -12.58 -14.40 17.01
CA SER A 284 -12.30 -15.20 15.81
C SER A 284 -13.55 -15.68 15.06
N VAL A 285 -14.57 -14.82 14.98
CA VAL A 285 -15.76 -15.06 14.14
C VAL A 285 -15.63 -14.30 12.82
N PRO A 286 -15.85 -14.92 11.64
CA PRO A 286 -15.81 -14.23 10.36
C PRO A 286 -16.74 -13.02 10.27
N VAL A 287 -16.22 -11.90 9.77
CA VAL A 287 -16.98 -10.68 9.48
C VAL A 287 -17.30 -10.64 7.98
N LEU A 288 -18.59 -10.72 7.64
CA LEU A 288 -19.06 -10.94 6.27
C LEU A 288 -19.59 -9.65 5.63
N GLU A 289 -18.68 -8.84 5.12
CA GLU A 289 -18.99 -7.65 4.32
C GLU A 289 -18.18 -7.66 3.02
N ASN A 290 -18.53 -6.79 2.07
CA ASN A 290 -17.77 -6.65 0.82
C ASN A 290 -16.43 -6.00 1.09
N GLN A 291 -15.35 -6.62 0.62
CA GLN A 291 -13.99 -6.22 0.92
C GLN A 291 -13.27 -5.57 -0.27
N TRP A 292 -12.22 -4.83 0.05
CA TRP A 292 -11.42 -4.11 -0.92
C TRP A 292 -10.42 -5.01 -1.64
N VAL A 293 -10.25 -4.74 -2.94
CA VAL A 293 -9.10 -5.18 -3.72
C VAL A 293 -8.08 -4.05 -3.78
N PHE A 294 -6.81 -4.40 -3.58
CA PHE A 294 -5.68 -3.51 -3.53
C PHE A 294 -4.68 -3.86 -4.65
N ALA A 295 -4.05 -2.81 -5.18
CA ALA A 295 -2.88 -2.87 -6.04
C ALA A 295 -1.81 -1.93 -5.46
N PHE A 296 -1.26 -2.35 -4.32
CA PHE A 296 -0.65 -1.52 -3.29
C PHE A 296 -1.66 -0.55 -2.63
N LEU A 297 -2.45 0.16 -3.42
CA LEU A 297 -3.51 1.09 -2.99
C LEU A 297 -4.91 0.48 -3.16
N PRO A 298 -5.92 0.92 -2.38
CA PRO A 298 -7.30 0.52 -2.62
C PRO A 298 -7.71 0.84 -4.06
N VAL A 299 -8.17 -0.18 -4.80
CA VAL A 299 -8.67 -0.06 -6.17
C VAL A 299 -10.19 0.12 -6.14
N ARG A 300 -10.90 -0.90 -5.64
CA ARG A 300 -12.36 -0.93 -5.51
C ARG A 300 -12.81 -2.00 -4.53
N GLN A 301 -14.02 -1.84 -3.98
CA GLN A 301 -14.69 -2.91 -3.24
C GLN A 301 -15.27 -3.95 -4.20
N MET A 302 -15.23 -5.21 -3.77
CA MET A 302 -15.71 -6.39 -4.48
C MET A 302 -16.54 -7.27 -3.58
N GLY A 303 -17.26 -8.24 -4.17
CA GLY A 303 -18.11 -9.18 -3.43
C GLY A 303 -17.35 -10.16 -2.52
N PHE A 304 -16.02 -10.15 -2.55
CA PHE A 304 -15.19 -10.98 -1.68
C PHE A 304 -15.43 -10.63 -0.21
N LYS A 305 -15.41 -11.64 0.65
CA LYS A 305 -15.49 -11.47 2.12
C LYS A 305 -14.12 -11.39 2.77
N PHE A 306 -13.07 -11.25 1.96
CA PHE A 306 -11.68 -11.11 2.33
C PHE A 306 -11.02 -10.07 1.44
N LEU A 307 -10.02 -9.37 1.97
CA LEU A 307 -9.26 -8.38 1.21
C LEU A 307 -8.28 -9.09 0.30
N VAL A 308 -8.04 -8.54 -0.88
CA VAL A 308 -7.07 -9.05 -1.86
C VAL A 308 -6.04 -7.97 -2.13
N GLN A 309 -4.77 -8.27 -1.94
CA GLN A 309 -3.66 -7.41 -2.35
C GLN A 309 -2.75 -8.19 -3.29
N ALA A 310 -2.48 -7.62 -4.46
CA ALA A 310 -1.48 -8.11 -5.39
C ALA A 310 -0.98 -6.95 -6.26
N ASP A 311 0.12 -7.11 -6.99
CA ASP A 311 0.68 -6.07 -7.85
C ASP A 311 -0.04 -5.95 -9.21
N PHE A 312 -1.37 -5.85 -9.17
CA PHE A 312 -2.19 -5.79 -10.37
C PHE A 312 -1.82 -4.61 -11.28
N VAL A 313 -1.81 -4.87 -12.59
CA VAL A 313 -1.81 -3.85 -13.62
C VAL A 313 -3.16 -3.12 -13.56
N THR A 314 -3.11 -1.81 -13.29
CA THR A 314 -4.29 -0.97 -13.11
C THR A 314 -4.57 -0.11 -14.33
N GLN A 315 -5.84 0.26 -14.53
CA GLN A 315 -6.22 1.25 -15.55
C GLN A 315 -5.56 2.61 -15.24
N ALA A 316 -5.54 3.52 -16.22
CA ALA A 316 -4.91 4.85 -16.06
C ALA A 316 -5.50 5.63 -14.87
N ASN A 317 -6.81 5.50 -14.63
CA ASN A 317 -7.49 6.10 -13.50
C ASN A 317 -7.34 5.30 -12.19
N ARG A 318 -6.65 4.16 -12.19
CA ARG A 318 -6.40 3.26 -11.04
C ARG A 318 -7.61 2.93 -10.15
N GLN A 319 -8.82 3.02 -10.70
CA GLN A 319 -10.07 2.62 -10.04
C GLN A 319 -10.50 1.21 -10.42
N ASP A 320 -9.82 0.62 -11.39
CA ASP A 320 -10.01 -0.75 -11.80
C ASP A 320 -8.69 -1.37 -12.29
N ILE A 321 -8.70 -2.68 -12.44
CA ILE A 321 -7.61 -3.45 -13.01
C ILE A 321 -7.78 -3.60 -14.53
N VAL A 322 -6.67 -3.88 -15.21
CA VAL A 322 -6.69 -4.23 -16.64
C VAL A 322 -7.00 -5.72 -16.76
N THR A 323 -8.27 -6.06 -16.98
CA THR A 323 -8.75 -7.46 -17.00
C THR A 323 -8.17 -8.29 -18.16
N THR A 324 -7.70 -7.62 -19.23
CA THR A 324 -7.06 -8.26 -20.38
C THR A 324 -5.55 -8.46 -20.22
N SER A 325 -4.96 -8.00 -19.10
CA SER A 325 -3.52 -8.11 -18.86
C SER A 325 -3.12 -9.56 -18.60
N ALA A 326 -2.10 -10.06 -19.30
CA ALA A 326 -1.62 -11.43 -19.11
C ALA A 326 -1.03 -11.61 -17.69
N ARG A 327 -0.43 -10.56 -17.13
CA ARG A 327 0.05 -10.59 -15.73
C ARG A 327 -1.10 -10.73 -14.77
N ASN A 328 -2.17 -9.94 -14.94
CA ASN A 328 -3.32 -10.01 -14.04
C ASN A 328 -4.02 -11.36 -14.10
N GLN A 329 -4.04 -12.02 -15.25
CA GLN A 329 -4.55 -13.39 -15.37
C GLN A 329 -3.72 -14.37 -14.53
N GLY A 330 -2.39 -14.26 -14.55
CA GLY A 330 -1.53 -15.04 -13.65
C GLY A 330 -1.74 -14.71 -12.17
N LEU A 331 -1.93 -13.42 -11.83
CA LEU A 331 -2.25 -13.00 -10.46
C LEU A 331 -3.63 -13.50 -10.00
N ALA A 332 -4.62 -13.59 -10.88
CA ALA A 332 -5.93 -14.17 -10.58
C ALA A 332 -5.82 -15.64 -10.16
N THR A 333 -5.02 -16.43 -10.88
CA THR A 333 -4.65 -17.79 -10.49
C THR A 333 -3.96 -17.81 -9.12
N GLY A 334 -3.00 -16.89 -8.92
CA GLY A 334 -2.33 -16.69 -7.63
C GLY A 334 -3.26 -16.35 -6.46
N VAL A 335 -4.32 -15.56 -6.69
CA VAL A 335 -5.36 -15.26 -5.69
C VAL A 335 -6.13 -16.53 -5.32
N ALA A 336 -6.47 -17.37 -6.28
CA ALA A 336 -7.11 -18.65 -6.01
C ALA A 336 -6.19 -19.57 -5.19
N ASP A 337 -4.90 -19.67 -5.54
CA ASP A 337 -3.92 -20.45 -4.79
C ASP A 337 -3.73 -19.92 -3.36
N ALA A 338 -3.62 -18.60 -3.19
CA ALA A 338 -3.53 -17.94 -1.90
C ALA A 338 -4.78 -18.21 -1.03
N PHE A 339 -5.97 -18.24 -1.62
CA PHE A 339 -7.19 -18.54 -0.89
C PHE A 339 -7.18 -19.97 -0.35
N ILE A 340 -6.74 -20.94 -1.16
CA ILE A 340 -6.64 -22.34 -0.72
C ILE A 340 -5.60 -22.51 0.37
N GLN A 341 -4.44 -21.86 0.24
CA GLN A 341 -3.44 -21.83 1.29
C GLN A 341 -4.02 -21.24 2.58
N GLY A 342 -4.77 -20.15 2.48
CA GLY A 342 -5.41 -19.51 3.63
C GLY A 342 -6.48 -20.40 4.26
N VAL A 343 -7.24 -21.16 3.47
CA VAL A 343 -8.17 -22.16 4.00
C VAL A 343 -7.45 -23.25 4.79
N VAL A 344 -6.31 -23.73 4.31
CA VAL A 344 -5.49 -24.72 5.05
C VAL A 344 -4.97 -24.12 6.37
N GLU A 345 -4.48 -22.88 6.36
CA GLU A 345 -4.05 -22.18 7.57
C GLU A 345 -5.22 -21.99 8.56
N LEU A 346 -6.40 -21.62 8.07
CA LEU A 346 -7.62 -21.47 8.87
C LEU A 346 -8.11 -22.80 9.47
N CYS A 347 -7.84 -23.94 8.82
CA CYS A 347 -8.14 -25.27 9.35
C CYS A 347 -7.32 -25.61 10.60
N ASP A 348 -6.13 -25.04 10.75
CA ASP A 348 -5.32 -25.23 11.96
C ASP A 348 -5.81 -24.34 13.11
N HIS A 349 -6.48 -23.22 12.81
CA HIS A 349 -7.00 -22.30 13.82
C HIS A 349 -8.19 -22.93 14.61
N PRO A 350 -8.20 -22.86 15.96
CA PRO A 350 -9.25 -23.47 16.80
C PRO A 350 -10.69 -23.08 16.42
N GLU A 351 -10.96 -21.78 16.29
CA GLU A 351 -12.31 -21.26 16.03
C GLU A 351 -12.69 -21.18 14.53
N LEU A 352 -11.71 -21.00 13.64
CA LEU A 352 -11.97 -20.72 12.22
C LEU A 352 -12.05 -21.98 11.36
N ARG A 353 -11.54 -23.12 11.84
CA ARG A 353 -11.49 -24.39 11.10
C ARG A 353 -12.84 -24.91 10.61
N TYR A 354 -13.92 -24.53 11.30
CA TYR A 354 -15.30 -24.88 10.92
C TYR A 354 -16.09 -23.70 10.35
N GLN A 355 -15.47 -22.53 10.19
CA GLN A 355 -16.13 -21.30 9.76
C GLN A 355 -15.56 -20.70 8.47
N TRP A 356 -14.39 -21.15 7.99
CA TRP A 356 -13.73 -20.59 6.79
C TRP A 356 -14.61 -20.57 5.54
N MET A 357 -15.55 -21.51 5.41
CA MET A 357 -16.48 -21.63 4.27
C MET A 357 -17.36 -20.38 4.11
N ARG A 358 -17.54 -19.60 5.17
CA ARG A 358 -18.27 -18.34 5.14
C ARG A 358 -17.58 -17.25 4.31
N TYR A 359 -16.29 -17.42 4.01
CA TYR A 359 -15.55 -16.52 3.11
C TYR A 359 -15.69 -16.87 1.62
N LEU A 360 -16.38 -17.97 1.29
CA LEU A 360 -16.57 -18.37 -0.11
C LEU A 360 -17.35 -17.29 -0.87
N PRO A 361 -16.88 -16.86 -2.05
CA PRO A 361 -17.61 -15.94 -2.89
C PRO A 361 -18.90 -16.59 -3.40
N GLU A 362 -20.02 -15.87 -3.27
CA GLU A 362 -21.29 -16.29 -3.86
C GLU A 362 -21.45 -15.66 -5.26
N GLU A 363 -21.58 -16.49 -6.29
CA GLU A 363 -21.74 -16.04 -7.69
C GLU A 363 -22.96 -15.14 -7.91
N SER A 364 -24.06 -15.40 -7.20
CA SER A 364 -25.30 -14.62 -7.34
C SER A 364 -25.35 -13.38 -6.46
N ALA A 365 -24.48 -13.27 -5.45
CA ALA A 365 -24.55 -12.20 -4.45
C ALA A 365 -23.87 -10.88 -4.89
N TYR A 366 -23.14 -10.90 -6.00
CA TYR A 366 -22.42 -9.73 -6.50
C TYR A 366 -22.36 -9.75 -8.04
N PRO A 367 -22.40 -8.59 -8.72
CA PRO A 367 -22.27 -8.52 -10.18
C PRO A 367 -20.81 -8.71 -10.61
N TRP A 368 -20.34 -9.96 -10.60
CA TRP A 368 -19.00 -10.32 -11.04
C TRP A 368 -18.83 -10.09 -12.54
N ASP A 369 -17.71 -9.48 -12.94
CA ASP A 369 -17.28 -9.50 -14.33
C ASP A 369 -16.55 -10.81 -14.65
N GLY A 370 -16.31 -11.08 -15.94
CA GLY A 370 -15.71 -12.34 -16.38
C GLY A 370 -14.33 -12.62 -15.79
N PHE A 371 -13.56 -11.59 -15.43
CA PHE A 371 -12.24 -11.77 -14.81
C PHE A 371 -12.38 -12.32 -13.39
N TRP A 372 -13.24 -11.72 -12.56
CA TRP A 372 -13.43 -12.20 -11.19
C TRP A 372 -14.24 -13.49 -11.11
N THR A 373 -15.17 -13.73 -12.04
CA THR A 373 -15.84 -15.04 -12.15
C THR A 373 -14.83 -16.16 -12.37
N GLN A 374 -13.78 -15.95 -13.17
CA GLN A 374 -12.72 -16.93 -13.35
C GLN A 374 -12.01 -17.25 -12.02
N VAL A 375 -11.71 -16.25 -11.20
CA VAL A 375 -11.10 -16.47 -9.86
C VAL A 375 -11.98 -17.35 -8.99
N ILE A 376 -13.31 -17.13 -9.00
CA ILE A 376 -14.27 -17.91 -8.23
C ILE A 376 -14.29 -19.37 -8.70
N GLU A 377 -14.30 -19.60 -10.01
CA GLU A 377 -14.27 -20.94 -10.60
C GLU A 377 -12.94 -21.65 -10.31
N GLU A 378 -11.83 -20.92 -10.31
CA GLU A 378 -10.51 -21.42 -9.96
C GLU A 378 -10.40 -21.82 -8.47
N ILE A 379 -10.98 -21.02 -7.57
CA ILE A 379 -11.13 -21.37 -6.15
C ILE A 379 -11.97 -22.65 -6.01
N ARG A 380 -13.14 -22.69 -6.67
CA ARG A 380 -14.05 -23.84 -6.65
C ARG A 380 -13.34 -25.11 -7.11
N GLY A 381 -12.65 -25.05 -8.25
CA GLY A 381 -11.89 -26.17 -8.80
C GLY A 381 -10.88 -26.73 -7.82
N ARG A 382 -10.05 -25.86 -7.22
CA ARG A 382 -9.02 -26.28 -6.25
C ARG A 382 -9.60 -26.85 -4.96
N LEU A 383 -10.71 -26.30 -4.45
CA LEU A 383 -11.39 -26.84 -3.27
C LEU A 383 -11.88 -28.29 -3.47
N THR A 384 -12.17 -28.70 -4.70
CA THR A 384 -12.57 -30.10 -4.98
C THR A 384 -11.40 -31.09 -4.93
N SER A 385 -10.17 -30.61 -5.14
CA SER A 385 -8.96 -31.43 -5.20
C SER A 385 -8.06 -31.31 -3.97
N THR A 386 -8.25 -30.30 -3.13
CA THR A 386 -7.43 -30.06 -1.94
C THR A 386 -8.17 -30.52 -0.68
N PRO A 387 -7.54 -31.31 0.21
CA PRO A 387 -8.13 -31.66 1.49
C PRO A 387 -8.21 -30.42 2.40
N VAL A 388 -9.43 -29.98 2.70
CA VAL A 388 -9.71 -28.71 3.42
C VAL A 388 -10.78 -28.86 4.50
N LEU A 389 -11.25 -30.07 4.78
CA LEU A 389 -12.26 -30.33 5.80
C LEU A 389 -11.63 -31.00 7.02
N CYS A 390 -11.76 -30.35 8.17
CA CYS A 390 -11.35 -30.91 9.45
C CYS A 390 -12.34 -32.00 9.90
N PRO A 391 -11.90 -33.26 10.05
CA PRO A 391 -12.75 -34.29 10.62
C PRO A 391 -13.06 -34.01 12.09
N ALA A 392 -14.20 -34.51 12.57
CA ALA A 392 -14.58 -34.41 13.99
C ALA A 392 -13.67 -35.26 14.91
N ILE A 393 -13.05 -36.30 14.35
CA ILE A 393 -12.04 -37.12 15.03
C ILE A 393 -10.66 -36.63 14.56
N PRO A 394 -9.68 -36.42 15.45
CA PRO A 394 -8.34 -36.00 15.06
C PRO A 394 -7.76 -36.87 13.95
N GLY A 395 -7.34 -36.24 12.86
CA GLY A 395 -6.85 -36.91 11.66
C GLY A 395 -6.51 -35.91 10.55
N PRO A 396 -5.98 -36.38 9.41
CA PRO A 396 -5.66 -35.51 8.29
C PRO A 396 -6.91 -34.87 7.70
N LEU A 397 -6.76 -33.68 7.11
CA LEU A 397 -7.82 -33.00 6.36
C LEU A 397 -8.38 -33.92 5.28
N GLN A 398 -9.68 -33.79 5.02
CA GLN A 398 -10.42 -34.60 4.06
C GLN A 398 -10.84 -33.78 2.85
N LEU A 399 -11.02 -34.45 1.71
CA LEU A 399 -11.58 -33.81 0.52
C LEU A 399 -13.07 -33.55 0.69
N ILE A 400 -13.56 -32.48 0.07
CA ILE A 400 -15.00 -32.16 0.06
C ILE A 400 -15.81 -33.32 -0.55
N ARG A 401 -15.32 -33.93 -1.63
CA ARG A 401 -16.00 -35.05 -2.31
C ARG A 401 -16.10 -36.33 -1.47
N ASP A 402 -15.23 -36.49 -0.47
CA ASP A 402 -15.22 -37.66 0.41
C ASP A 402 -16.19 -37.49 1.59
N SER A 403 -16.75 -36.28 1.76
CA SER A 403 -17.73 -35.99 2.80
C SER A 403 -19.08 -36.62 2.49
N ARG A 404 -19.60 -37.38 3.45
CA ARG A 404 -20.96 -37.91 3.37
C ARG A 404 -21.94 -36.82 3.74
N ARG A 405 -22.69 -36.29 2.76
CA ARG A 405 -23.87 -35.48 3.07
C ARG A 405 -24.87 -36.35 3.81
N HIS A 406 -25.27 -35.92 5.01
CA HIS A 406 -26.41 -36.50 5.68
C HIS A 406 -27.64 -36.29 4.78
N LYS A 407 -28.44 -37.34 4.59
CA LYS A 407 -29.74 -37.18 3.93
C LYS A 407 -30.60 -36.29 4.83
N ALA A 408 -31.45 -35.45 4.24
CA ALA A 408 -32.39 -34.61 5.00
C ALA A 408 -33.23 -35.43 6.01
N SER A 409 -33.45 -36.73 5.73
CA SER A 409 -34.09 -37.68 6.66
C SER A 409 -33.27 -38.03 7.91
N HIS A 410 -32.04 -37.56 8.04
CA HIS A 410 -31.15 -37.76 9.18
C HIS A 410 -30.90 -36.47 9.97
N LEU A 411 -31.58 -35.38 9.61
CA LEU A 411 -31.53 -34.11 10.33
C LEU A 411 -32.85 -33.92 11.09
N ASP A 412 -32.79 -33.39 12.30
CA ASP A 412 -33.98 -33.04 13.06
C ASP A 412 -34.57 -31.70 12.57
N ALA A 413 -35.65 -31.23 13.22
CA ALA A 413 -36.32 -29.99 12.84
C ALA A 413 -35.45 -28.72 13.01
N SER A 414 -34.27 -28.85 13.65
CA SER A 414 -33.25 -27.81 13.85
C SER A 414 -32.08 -27.92 12.88
N ASP A 415 -32.14 -28.83 11.89
CA ASP A 415 -31.04 -29.15 10.97
C ASP A 415 -29.83 -29.80 11.68
N ASP A 416 -30.03 -30.33 12.89
CA ASP A 416 -29.02 -31.04 13.68
C ASP A 416 -29.06 -32.55 13.41
N ASN A 417 -27.91 -33.20 13.54
CA ASN A 417 -27.74 -34.61 13.20
C ASN A 417 -28.53 -35.51 14.18
N VAL A 418 -29.47 -36.31 13.66
CA VAL A 418 -30.19 -37.35 14.41
C VAL A 418 -29.24 -38.53 14.65
N ARG A 419 -28.23 -38.36 15.52
CA ARG A 419 -27.59 -39.51 16.14
C ARG A 419 -28.46 -39.95 17.30
N PRO A 420 -28.80 -41.25 17.42
CA PRO A 420 -29.31 -41.75 18.68
C PRO A 420 -28.22 -41.51 19.73
N HIS A 421 -28.53 -40.71 20.76
CA HIS A 421 -27.85 -40.82 22.04
C HIS A 421 -28.00 -42.27 22.49
N PHE A 422 -27.00 -43.10 22.20
CA PHE A 422 -26.80 -44.32 22.97
C PHE A 422 -26.20 -43.89 24.31
N GLU A 423 -27.06 -43.33 25.15
CA GLU A 423 -26.88 -43.46 26.59
C GLU A 423 -27.25 -44.91 26.97
N GLY A 424 -26.28 -45.63 27.53
CA GLY A 424 -26.43 -46.99 28.05
C GLY A 424 -25.55 -48.02 27.33
N GLN A 425 -24.81 -48.91 27.98
CA GLN A 425 -24.93 -49.45 29.33
C GLN A 425 -23.58 -50.05 29.78
N LYS A 426 -23.32 -49.89 31.08
CA LYS A 426 -22.34 -50.54 31.98
C LYS A 426 -20.86 -50.19 31.86
#